data_AF-H0EYM6-F1
#
_entry.id   AF-H0EYM6-F1
#
_cell.length_a   1.000
_cell.length_b   1.000
_cell.length_c   1.000
_cell.angle_alpha   90.00
_cell.angle_beta   90.00
_cell.angle_gamma   90.00
#
_symmetry.space_group_name_H-M   'P 1'
#
loop_
_entity.id
_entity.type
_entity.pdbx_description
1 polymer ?
#
loop_
_entity_poly.entity_id
_entity_poly.type
_entity_poly.pdbx_seq_one_letter_code
_entity_poly.pdbx_strand_id
1 'polypeptide(L)' 'MSEHNYKFDITMSCGGCSGVKSYEVSLETQTAKIVAEESLSYEKVLQTIQKTGKKVTGGEADGEKKSVDLIKAE' A
#
# COMPACT_ATOMS: atom_id res chain seq x y z
N MET A 1 -8.46 -15.59 -10.95
CA MET A 1 -8.25 -15.11 -9.57
C MET A 1 -7.98 -13.63 -9.67
N SER A 2 -8.82 -12.78 -9.11
CA SER A 2 -8.63 -11.33 -9.17
C SER A 2 -7.59 -10.95 -8.12
N GLU A 3 -6.57 -10.22 -8.54
CA GLU A 3 -5.50 -9.71 -7.70
C GLU A 3 -5.53 -8.20 -7.83
N HIS A 4 -5.20 -7.49 -6.77
CA HIS A 4 -5.11 -6.05 -6.80
C HIS A 4 -3.66 -5.60 -6.75
N ASN A 5 -3.31 -4.69 -7.65
CA ASN A 5 -2.00 -4.07 -7.69
C ASN A 5 -2.07 -2.71 -7.01
N TYR A 6 -1.42 -2.59 -5.86
CA TYR A 6 -1.32 -1.33 -5.13
C TYR A 6 0.10 -0.78 -5.21
N LYS A 7 0.22 0.52 -5.43
CA LYS A 7 1.51 1.21 -5.39
C LYS A 7 1.41 2.34 -4.37
N PHE A 8 2.36 2.39 -3.45
CA PHE A 8 2.41 3.40 -2.41
C PHE A 8 3.77 4.07 -2.41
N ASP A 9 3.79 5.40 -2.40
CA ASP A 9 5.01 6.16 -2.20
C ASP A 9 5.25 6.29 -0.69
N ILE A 10 6.32 5.66 -0.19
CA ILE A 10 6.63 5.53 1.24
C ILE A 10 8.05 5.99 1.54
N THR A 11 8.24 6.69 2.65
CA THR A 11 9.57 7.24 2.98
C THR A 11 10.54 6.27 3.65
N MET A 12 10.19 5.00 3.94
CA MET A 12 11.10 3.98 4.53
C MET A 12 10.67 2.53 4.26
N SER A 13 11.61 1.58 4.17
CA SER A 13 11.41 0.16 3.83
C SER A 13 10.44 -0.59 4.77
N CYS A 14 9.45 -1.29 4.20
CA CYS A 14 8.48 -2.11 4.96
C CYS A 14 9.01 -3.52 5.20
N GLY A 15 9.42 -3.81 6.43
CA GLY A 15 9.74 -5.18 6.87
C GLY A 15 8.46 -5.95 7.22
N GLY A 16 7.83 -6.55 6.21
CA GLY A 16 6.77 -7.54 6.39
C GLY A 16 5.35 -6.97 6.55
N CYS A 17 4.56 -7.00 5.47
CA CYS A 17 3.10 -6.99 5.57
C CYS A 17 2.61 -8.44 5.61
N SER A 18 1.81 -8.83 6.59
CA SER A 18 1.15 -10.15 6.62
C SER A 18 -0.06 -10.14 5.68
N GLY A 19 -0.13 -11.09 4.75
CA GLY A 19 -1.27 -11.27 3.83
C GLY A 19 -1.07 -10.74 2.40
N VAL A 20 0.09 -10.18 2.06
CA VAL A 20 0.39 -9.79 0.67
C VAL A 20 0.96 -10.97 -0.10
N LYS A 21 0.52 -11.18 -1.35
CA LYS A 21 1.04 -12.24 -2.22
C LYS A 21 2.47 -11.97 -2.62
N SER A 22 2.72 -10.73 -3.05
CA SER A 22 4.04 -10.23 -3.40
C SER A 22 4.13 -8.75 -3.05
N TYR A 23 5.32 -8.29 -2.68
CA TYR A 23 5.59 -6.87 -2.55
C TYR A 23 7.00 -6.57 -3.05
N GLU A 24 7.13 -5.46 -3.75
CA GLU A 24 8.41 -4.88 -4.17
C GLU A 24 8.58 -3.55 -3.47
N VAL A 25 9.64 -3.40 -2.70
CA VAL A 25 9.98 -2.15 -2.03
C VAL A 25 11.26 -1.62 -2.67
N SER A 26 11.12 -0.54 -3.42
CA SER A 26 12.23 0.20 -4.00
C SER A 26 12.63 1.32 -3.04
N LEU A 27 13.75 1.13 -2.35
CA LEU A 27 14.32 2.16 -1.48
C LEU A 27 14.83 3.38 -2.24
N GLU A 28 15.30 3.16 -3.47
CA GLU A 28 15.85 4.19 -4.35
C GLU A 28 14.77 5.16 -4.83
N THR A 29 13.60 4.64 -5.21
CA THR A 29 12.45 5.44 -5.66
C THR A 29 11.42 5.70 -4.57
N GLN A 30 11.67 5.22 -3.34
CA GLN A 30 10.76 5.34 -2.20
C GLN A 30 9.34 4.83 -2.51
N THR A 31 9.26 3.67 -3.16
CA THR A 31 7.99 3.11 -3.64
C THR A 31 7.81 1.68 -3.15
N ALA A 32 6.60 1.34 -2.71
CA ALA A 32 6.16 -0.02 -2.41
C ALA A 32 5.06 -0.44 -3.37
N LYS A 33 5.35 -1.40 -4.24
CA LYS A 33 4.35 -2.12 -5.04
C LYS A 33 3.90 -3.35 -4.26
N ILE A 34 2.61 -3.59 -4.22
CA ILE A 34 1.99 -4.63 -3.42
C ILE A 34 0.96 -5.33 -4.30
N VAL A 35 1.09 -6.64 -4.41
CA VAL A 35 0.09 -7.52 -5.02
C VAL A 35 -0.70 -8.13 -3.88
N ALA A 36 -1.94 -7.71 -3.75
CA ALA A 36 -2.86 -8.15 -2.72
C ALA A 36 -3.93 -9.08 -3.29
N GLU A 37 -4.44 -9.97 -2.44
CA GLU A 37 -5.61 -10.79 -2.78
C GLU A 37 -6.90 -9.95 -2.78
N GLU A 38 -7.95 -10.42 -3.45
CA GLU A 38 -9.26 -9.75 -3.54
C GLU A 38 -9.88 -9.43 -2.15
N SER A 39 -9.52 -10.20 -1.12
CA SER A 39 -9.95 -9.99 0.27
C SER A 39 -9.29 -8.78 0.96
N LEU A 40 -8.20 -8.24 0.40
CA LEU A 40 -7.40 -7.16 0.94
C LEU A 40 -7.60 -5.88 0.12
N SER A 41 -8.47 -5.01 0.62
CA SER A 41 -8.76 -3.71 0.01
C SER A 41 -7.61 -2.72 0.18
N TYR A 42 -7.49 -1.79 -0.76
CA TYR A 42 -6.52 -0.68 -0.75
C TYR A 42 -6.45 0.03 0.62
N GLU A 43 -7.59 0.36 1.22
CA GLU A 43 -7.66 1.07 2.50
C GLU A 43 -7.06 0.26 3.66
N LYS A 44 -7.26 -1.06 3.69
CA LYS A 44 -6.65 -1.93 4.72
C LYS A 44 -5.14 -1.99 4.58
N VAL A 45 -4.65 -2.07 3.34
CA VAL A 45 -3.22 -2.07 3.05
C VAL A 45 -2.62 -0.71 3.43
N LEU A 46 -3.25 0.38 3.02
CA LEU A 46 -2.85 1.75 3.38
C LEU A 46 -2.83 1.95 4.90
N GLN A 47 -3.88 1.52 5.62
CA GLN A 47 -3.91 1.56 7.09
C GLN A 47 -2.76 0.79 7.72
N THR A 48 -2.45 -0.39 7.20
CA THR A 48 -1.36 -1.23 7.70
C THR A 48 -0.02 -0.50 7.51
N ILE A 49 0.21 0.07 6.32
CA ILE A 49 1.41 0.84 6.01
C ILE A 49 1.53 2.05 6.94
N GLN A 50 0.47 2.83 7.13
CA GLN A 50 0.50 3.99 8.02
C GLN A 50 0.73 3.61 9.49
N LYS A 51 0.14 2.49 9.96
CA LYS A 51 0.36 1.95 11.32
C LYS A 51 1.82 1.57 11.58
N THR A 52 2.60 1.24 10.55
CA THR A 52 4.04 1.00 10.70
C THR A 52 4.86 2.29 10.87
N GLY A 53 4.21 3.45 11.01
CA GLY A 53 4.87 4.75 11.15
C GLY A 53 5.40 5.32 9.84
N LYS A 54 4.99 4.75 8.70
CA LYS A 54 5.42 5.20 7.37
C LYS A 54 4.56 6.37 6.91
N LYS A 55 5.23 7.41 6.45
CA LYS A 55 4.56 8.49 5.73
C LYS A 55 4.27 8.00 4.32
N VAL A 56 2.99 7.89 3.99
CA VAL A 56 2.52 7.60 2.64
C VAL A 56 2.24 8.92 1.96
N THR A 57 2.95 9.23 0.87
CA THR A 57 2.79 10.49 0.14
C THR A 57 1.99 10.35 -1.14
N GLY A 58 1.82 9.11 -1.62
CA GLY A 58 1.10 8.79 -2.83
C GLY A 58 0.60 7.35 -2.79
N GLY A 59 -0.49 7.10 -3.50
CA GLY A 59 -1.17 5.82 -3.50
C GLY A 59 -1.91 5.61 -4.81
N GLU A 60 -1.78 4.41 -5.37
CA GLU A 60 -2.41 4.00 -6.62
C GLU A 60 -2.96 2.60 -6.44
N ALA A 61 -4.17 2.36 -6.93
CA ALA A 61 -4.84 1.07 -6.94
C ALA A 61 -5.25 0.70 -8.36
N ASP A 62 -4.74 -0.41 -8.85
CA ASP A 62 -5.01 -0.93 -10.19
C ASP A 62 -4.72 0.07 -11.32
N GLY A 63 -3.74 0.95 -11.11
CA GLY A 63 -3.39 2.03 -12.03
C GLY A 63 -4.19 3.32 -11.84
N GLU A 64 -5.18 3.35 -10.94
CA GLU A 64 -5.89 4.57 -10.56
C GLU A 64 -5.25 5.22 -9.32
N LYS A 65 -4.96 6.52 -9.40
CA LYS A 65 -4.54 7.29 -8.21
C LYS A 65 -5.65 7.31 -7.17
N LYS A 66 -5.33 6.96 -5.93
CA LYS A 66 -6.22 6.99 -4.78
C LYS A 66 -5.66 7.93 -3.71
N SER A 67 -6.55 8.49 -2.91
CA SER A 67 -6.14 9.31 -1.77
C SER A 67 -5.36 8.46 -0.75
N VAL A 68 -4.37 9.08 -0.12
CA VAL A 68 -3.61 8.49 0.98
C VAL A 68 -4.12 8.96 2.34
N ASP A 69 -4.99 9.96 2.33
CA ASP A 69 -5.72 10.42 3.51
C ASP A 69 -6.87 9.45 3.76
N LEU A 70 -6.70 8.59 4.77
CA LEU A 70 -7.80 7.82 5.32
C LEU A 70 -8.71 8.81 6.04
N ILE A 71 -9.68 9.38 5.32
CA ILE A 71 -10.81 10.04 5.96
C ILE A 71 -11.53 8.91 6.68
N LYS A 72 -11.23 8.75 7.96
CA LYS A 72 -12.02 7.92 8.86
C LYS A 72 -13.40 8.59 8.90
N ALA A 73 -14.29 8.19 8.00
CA ALA A 73 -15.70 8.43 8.18
C ALA A 73 -16.06 7.65 9.44
N GLU A 74 -16.23 8.39 10.54
CA GLU A 74 -16.73 7.90 11.82
C GLU A 74 -18.13 7.29 11.69
#